data_AF-A0A5D6XT33-F1
#
_entry.id   AF-A0A5D6XT33-F1
#
_cell.length_a   1.000
_cell.length_b   1.000
_cell.length_c   1.000
_cell.angle_alpha   90.00
_cell.angle_beta   90.00
_cell.angle_gamma   90.00
#
_symmetry.space_group_name_H-M   'P 1'
#
loop_
_entity.id
_entity.type
_entity.pdbx_description
1 polymer ?
#
loop_
_entity_poly.entity_id
_entity_poly.type
_entity_poly.pdbx_seq_one_letter_code
_entity_poly.pdbx_strand_id
1 'polypeptide(L)'
;MIANVKVAVLAVALLAAHANARGSYSALIPNGEAMGKALGHNGDDYTAFGSMFVKDGKSWAAVCKKMWPGSTTTTVGAALGDPCCKWSGSGAPEKTLSKPDPAAAACPAAAPAPAAATPAAATPAAKRR
;
A
#
# COMPACT_ATOMS: atom_id res chain seq x y z
N MET A 1 23.22 40.49 12.83
CA MET A 1 22.06 40.14 11.98
C MET A 1 22.32 38.99 11.00
N ILE A 2 23.56 38.76 10.53
CA ILE A 2 23.89 37.71 9.54
C ILE A 2 23.68 36.27 10.08
N ALA A 3 23.90 36.02 11.37
CA ALA A 3 23.66 34.71 11.98
C ALA A 3 22.18 34.30 11.96
N ASN A 4 21.27 35.23 12.29
CA ASN A 4 19.83 34.97 12.30
C ASN A 4 19.28 34.73 10.89
N VAL A 5 19.82 35.41 9.87
CA VAL A 5 19.46 35.19 8.47
C VAL A 5 19.92 33.80 8.01
N LYS A 6 21.14 33.36 8.35
CA LYS A 6 21.63 32.02 7.99
C LYS A 6 20.82 30.90 8.66
N VAL A 7 20.46 31.06 9.93
CA VAL A 7 19.61 30.10 10.67
C VAL A 7 18.20 30.03 10.07
N ALA A 8 17.60 31.18 9.73
CA ALA A 8 16.29 31.21 9.09
C ALA A 8 16.30 30.55 7.70
N VAL A 9 17.33 30.78 6.89
CA VAL A 9 17.47 30.16 5.56
C VAL A 9 17.63 28.63 5.65
N LEU A 10 18.44 28.13 6.58
CA LEU A 10 18.60 26.68 6.82
C LEU A 10 17.28 26.02 7.24
N ALA A 11 16.55 26.63 8.18
CA ALA A 11 15.26 26.12 8.62
C ALA A 11 14.25 26.05 7.44
N VAL A 12 14.13 27.11 6.64
CA VAL A 12 13.23 27.14 5.48
C VAL A 12 13.58 26.06 4.45
N ALA A 13 14.88 25.86 4.17
CA ALA A 13 15.32 24.83 3.24
C ALA A 13 14.98 23.40 3.72
N LEU A 14 15.15 23.12 5.02
CA LEU A 14 14.76 21.85 5.62
C LEU A 14 13.25 21.61 5.53
N LEU A 15 12.42 22.58 5.90
CA LEU A 15 10.96 22.44 5.80
C LEU A 15 10.51 22.23 4.33
N ALA A 16 11.10 22.96 3.39
CA ALA A 16 10.81 22.80 1.97
C ALA A 16 11.19 21.39 1.47
N ALA A 17 12.37 20.86 1.84
CA ALA A 17 12.79 19.52 1.45
C ALA A 17 11.84 18.43 1.98
N HIS A 18 11.38 18.56 3.23
CA HIS A 18 10.43 17.61 3.83
C HIS A 18 9.05 17.68 3.17
N ALA A 19 8.55 18.88 2.88
CA ALA A 19 7.26 19.07 2.22
C ALA A 19 7.27 18.44 0.82
N ASN A 20 8.34 18.65 0.05
CA ASN A 20 8.52 18.03 -1.27
C ASN A 20 8.64 16.51 -1.19
N ALA A 21 9.46 15.98 -0.27
CA ALA A 21 9.63 14.53 -0.11
C ALA A 21 8.32 13.83 0.28
N ARG A 22 7.54 14.43 1.21
CA ARG A 22 6.22 13.92 1.58
C ARG A 22 5.26 13.96 0.40
N GLY A 23 5.16 15.10 -0.28
CA GLY A 23 4.26 15.28 -1.42
C GLY A 23 4.57 14.28 -2.53
N SER A 24 5.84 14.19 -2.94
CA SER A 24 6.28 13.24 -3.97
C SER A 24 6.06 11.79 -3.57
N TYR A 25 6.21 11.41 -2.29
CA TYR A 25 5.93 10.05 -1.83
C TYR A 25 4.42 9.75 -1.82
N SER A 26 3.63 10.65 -1.24
CA SER A 26 2.17 10.55 -1.17
C SER A 26 1.54 10.47 -2.57
N ALA A 27 2.11 11.14 -3.56
CA ALA A 27 1.67 11.09 -4.95
C ALA A 27 1.91 9.73 -5.65
N LEU A 28 2.65 8.81 -5.03
CA LEU A 28 2.90 7.45 -5.56
C LEU A 28 1.91 6.41 -5.01
N ILE A 29 0.95 6.83 -4.18
CA ILE A 29 0.00 5.95 -3.50
C ILE A 29 -1.41 6.53 -3.67
N PRO A 30 -2.43 5.73 -4.03
CA PRO A 30 -3.81 6.21 -4.02
C PRO A 30 -4.18 6.72 -2.62
N ASN A 31 -4.87 7.86 -2.57
CA ASN A 31 -5.21 8.56 -1.32
C ASN A 31 -4.00 9.00 -0.47
N GLY A 32 -2.76 8.93 -0.97
CA GLY A 32 -1.55 9.09 -0.14
C GLY A 32 -1.42 10.43 0.58
N GLU A 33 -2.00 11.52 0.06
CA GLU A 33 -2.04 12.82 0.76
C GLU A 33 -2.92 12.75 2.01
N ALA A 34 -4.11 12.14 1.89
CA ALA A 34 -5.08 11.98 2.96
C ALA A 34 -4.62 10.98 4.04
N MET A 35 -3.83 9.97 3.66
CA MET A 35 -3.28 8.97 4.58
C MET A 35 -2.21 9.54 5.53
N GLY A 36 -1.49 10.58 5.09
CA GLY A 36 -0.48 11.26 5.88
C GLY A 36 0.79 10.43 6.16
N LYS A 37 1.68 10.98 7.01
CA LYS A 37 2.99 10.39 7.30
C LYS A 37 2.91 9.01 7.94
N ALA A 38 1.88 8.77 8.75
CA ALA A 38 1.72 7.54 9.54
C ALA A 38 1.57 6.27 8.68
N LEU A 39 1.19 6.41 7.40
CA LEU A 39 1.15 5.26 6.48
C LEU A 39 2.55 4.69 6.24
N GLY A 40 3.55 5.55 6.04
CA GLY A 40 4.92 5.14 5.70
C GLY A 40 5.87 5.08 6.89
N HIS A 41 5.65 5.90 7.92
CA HIS A 41 6.60 6.06 9.03
C HIS A 41 5.94 5.98 10.41
N ASN A 42 6.66 5.37 11.36
CA ASN A 42 6.41 5.47 12.80
C ASN A 42 7.61 6.13 13.47
N GLY A 43 7.53 7.43 13.76
CA GLY A 43 8.71 8.21 14.16
C GLY A 43 9.76 8.26 13.05
N ASP A 44 10.97 7.80 13.36
CA ASP A 44 12.11 7.72 12.43
C ASP A 44 12.15 6.38 11.66
N ASP A 45 11.38 5.39 12.10
CA ASP A 45 11.30 4.07 11.47
C ASP A 45 10.23 4.03 10.37
N TYR A 46 10.35 3.03 9.49
CA TYR A 46 9.30 2.70 8.53
C TYR A 46 8.21 1.83 9.18
N THR A 47 6.97 2.02 8.77
CA THR A 47 5.93 1.01 9.01
C THR A 47 6.20 -0.24 8.16
N ALA A 48 5.46 -1.32 8.41
CA ALA A 48 5.53 -2.51 7.57
C ALA A 48 5.17 -2.22 6.10
N PHE A 49 4.16 -1.36 5.87
CA PHE A 49 3.84 -0.89 4.52
C PHE A 49 4.96 -0.03 3.94
N GLY A 50 5.48 0.95 4.70
CA GLY A 50 6.55 1.84 4.25
C GLY A 50 7.79 1.06 3.82
N SER A 51 8.18 0.06 4.61
CA SER A 51 9.29 -0.85 4.31
C SER A 51 9.06 -1.65 3.04
N MET A 52 7.86 -2.22 2.87
CA MET A 52 7.47 -2.94 1.66
C MET A 52 7.53 -2.04 0.43
N PHE A 53 6.93 -0.85 0.51
CA PHE A 53 6.85 0.08 -0.60
C PHE A 53 8.23 0.57 -1.04
N VAL A 54 9.12 0.89 -0.09
CA VAL A 54 10.51 1.25 -0.41
C VAL A 54 11.27 0.06 -1.01
N LYS A 55 11.11 -1.15 -0.45
CA LYS A 55 11.74 -2.38 -0.97
C LYS A 55 11.32 -2.68 -2.43
N ASP A 56 10.09 -2.36 -2.79
CA ASP A 56 9.56 -2.51 -4.15
C ASP A 56 9.74 -1.26 -5.03
N GLY A 57 10.71 -0.40 -4.68
CA GLY A 57 11.09 0.76 -5.50
C GLY A 57 10.04 1.87 -5.54
N LYS A 58 9.15 1.94 -4.54
CA LYS A 58 8.03 2.89 -4.46
C LYS A 58 7.09 2.79 -5.67
N SER A 59 6.95 1.58 -6.21
CA SER A 59 6.08 1.29 -7.35
C SER A 59 4.72 0.80 -6.89
N TRP A 60 3.67 1.56 -7.18
CA TRP A 60 2.30 1.16 -6.85
C TRP A 60 1.91 -0.16 -7.53
N ALA A 61 2.23 -0.28 -8.83
CA ALA A 61 1.94 -1.48 -9.61
C ALA A 61 2.60 -2.74 -9.01
N ALA A 62 3.77 -2.58 -8.37
CA ALA A 62 4.46 -3.69 -7.72
C ALA A 62 3.81 -4.12 -6.39
N VAL A 63 3.22 -3.18 -5.63
CA VAL A 63 2.66 -3.47 -4.30
C VAL A 63 1.16 -3.70 -4.27
N CYS A 64 0.39 -3.15 -5.22
CA CYS A 64 -1.07 -3.12 -5.11
C CYS A 64 -1.71 -4.50 -4.91
N LYS A 65 -1.18 -5.54 -5.58
CA LYS A 65 -1.69 -6.92 -5.48
C LYS A 65 -1.10 -7.71 -4.31
N LYS A 66 -0.12 -7.15 -3.58
CA LYS A 66 0.45 -7.80 -2.40
C LYS A 66 -0.55 -7.77 -1.25
N MET A 67 -0.37 -8.65 -0.28
CA MET A 67 -1.21 -8.64 0.93
C MET A 67 -0.86 -7.45 1.81
N TRP A 68 -1.88 -6.85 2.40
CA TRP A 68 -1.72 -5.83 3.42
C TRP A 68 -0.93 -6.42 4.59
N PRO A 69 0.05 -5.70 5.17
CA PRO A 69 0.84 -6.22 6.28
C PRO A 69 -0.04 -6.76 7.42
N GLY A 70 0.17 -8.02 7.79
CA GLY A 70 -0.62 -8.71 8.82
C GLY A 70 -1.98 -9.25 8.37
N SER A 71 -2.35 -9.10 7.10
CA SER A 71 -3.56 -9.69 6.51
C SER A 71 -3.22 -10.87 5.60
N THR A 72 -4.11 -11.85 5.54
CA THR A 72 -4.07 -12.99 4.60
C THR A 72 -5.14 -12.89 3.52
N THR A 73 -6.06 -11.92 3.62
CA THR A 73 -7.26 -11.82 2.78
C THR A 73 -7.38 -10.49 2.05
N THR A 74 -6.74 -9.43 2.56
CA THR A 74 -6.87 -8.07 2.03
C THR A 74 -5.59 -7.66 1.32
N THR A 75 -5.71 -7.22 0.07
CA THR A 75 -4.58 -6.67 -0.68
C THR A 75 -4.29 -5.23 -0.27
N VAL A 76 -3.07 -4.77 -0.55
CA VAL A 76 -2.66 -3.38 -0.36
C VAL A 76 -3.56 -2.43 -1.15
N GLY A 77 -3.91 -2.79 -2.38
CA GLY A 77 -4.86 -2.04 -3.20
C GLY A 77 -6.22 -1.90 -2.54
N ALA A 78 -6.80 -3.00 -2.06
CA ALA A 78 -8.08 -2.96 -1.36
C ALA A 78 -8.02 -2.04 -0.13
N ALA A 79 -6.97 -2.18 0.69
CA ALA A 79 -6.81 -1.41 1.91
C ALA A 79 -6.56 0.09 1.70
N LEU A 80 -6.02 0.49 0.54
CA LEU A 80 -5.70 1.90 0.23
C LEU A 80 -6.63 2.52 -0.82
N GLY A 81 -7.71 1.82 -1.19
CA GLY A 81 -8.79 2.39 -2.01
C GLY A 81 -8.62 2.21 -3.52
N ASP A 82 -7.79 1.26 -3.95
CA ASP A 82 -7.66 0.80 -5.34
C ASP A 82 -7.74 -0.74 -5.39
N PRO A 83 -8.89 -1.33 -5.01
CA PRO A 83 -9.05 -2.78 -4.91
C PRO A 83 -8.72 -3.51 -6.22
N CYS A 84 -8.95 -2.89 -7.37
CA CYS A 84 -8.71 -3.49 -8.69
C CYS A 84 -7.35 -3.14 -9.29
N CYS A 85 -6.47 -2.44 -8.57
CA CYS A 85 -5.14 -2.04 -9.05
C CYS A 85 -5.15 -1.27 -10.37
N LYS A 86 -6.08 -0.33 -10.51
CA LYS A 86 -6.24 0.49 -11.71
C LYS A 86 -5.58 1.86 -11.58
N TRP A 87 -5.28 2.30 -10.36
CA TRP A 87 -4.67 3.59 -10.14
C TRP A 87 -3.25 3.60 -10.72
N SER A 88 -2.94 4.62 -11.52
CA SER A 88 -1.74 4.69 -12.35
C SER A 88 -0.83 5.87 -12.02
N GLY A 89 -1.00 6.49 -10.84
CA GLY A 89 -0.26 7.71 -10.47
C GLY A 89 -1.06 9.01 -10.63
N SER A 90 -2.23 8.97 -11.26
CA SER A 90 -3.05 10.15 -11.52
C SER A 90 -4.54 9.81 -11.52
N GLY A 91 -5.38 10.82 -11.34
CA GLY A 91 -6.83 10.67 -11.26
C GLY A 91 -7.33 10.23 -9.88
N ALA A 92 -8.65 10.09 -9.77
CA ALA A 92 -9.29 9.66 -8.54
C ALA A 92 -9.05 8.16 -8.28
N PRO A 93 -8.70 7.76 -7.05
CA PRO A 93 -8.71 6.35 -6.66
C PRO A 93 -10.13 5.78 -6.73
N GLU A 94 -10.27 4.47 -6.87
CA GLU A 94 -11.59 3.81 -6.94
C GLU A 94 -12.44 4.05 -5.67
N LYS A 95 -11.78 4.20 -4.52
CA LYS A 95 -12.41 4.60 -3.25
C LYS A 95 -11.60 5.70 -2.58
N THR A 96 -12.28 6.77 -2.16
CA THR A 96 -11.68 7.84 -1.37
C THR A 96 -11.56 7.42 0.09
N LEU A 97 -10.34 7.42 0.63
CA LEU A 97 -10.04 7.01 2.01
C LEU A 97 -9.11 8.02 2.68
N SER A 98 -9.25 8.22 3.99
CA SER A 98 -8.33 9.04 4.81
C SER A 98 -7.46 8.21 5.76
N LYS A 99 -7.70 6.90 5.83
CA LYS A 99 -6.91 5.92 6.58
C LYS A 99 -6.99 4.56 5.90
N PRO A 100 -6.01 3.66 6.11
CA PRO A 100 -6.09 2.32 5.58
C PRO A 100 -7.31 1.56 6.09
N ASP A 101 -7.92 0.75 5.23
CA ASP A 101 -9.01 -0.15 5.55
C ASP A 101 -8.55 -1.62 5.43
N PRO A 102 -7.96 -2.21 6.48
CA PRO A 102 -7.44 -3.57 6.42
C PRO A 102 -8.52 -4.64 6.29
N ALA A 103 -9.81 -4.28 6.36
CA ALA A 103 -10.95 -5.16 6.15
C ALA A 103 -11.63 -4.94 4.80
N ALA A 104 -11.06 -4.09 3.93
CA ALA A 104 -11.64 -3.79 2.63
C ALA A 104 -11.79 -5.05 1.77
N ALA A 105 -12.97 -5.19 1.17
CA ALA A 105 -13.23 -6.24 0.19
C ALA A 105 -12.33 -6.08 -1.05
N ALA A 106 -11.91 -7.21 -1.60
CA ALA A 106 -11.14 -7.28 -2.85
C ALA A 106 -11.95 -6.74 -4.05
N CYS A 107 -11.27 -6.55 -5.18
CA CYS A 107 -11.92 -6.16 -6.43
C CYS A 107 -13.01 -7.17 -6.81
N PRO A 108 -14.22 -6.72 -7.18
CA PRO A 108 -15.29 -7.62 -7.66
C PRO A 108 -14.89 -8.45 -8.89
N ALA A 109 -13.92 -8.00 -9.69
CA ALA A 109 -13.36 -8.72 -10.83
C ALA A 109 -12.14 -9.60 -10.48
N ALA A 110 -11.65 -9.53 -9.23
CA ALA A 110 -10.59 -10.38 -8.70
C ALA A 110 -11.18 -11.31 -7.65
N ALA A 111 -12.16 -12.14 -8.05
CA ALA A 111 -12.32 -13.40 -7.35
C ALA A 111 -10.95 -14.12 -7.42
N PRO A 112 -10.39 -14.62 -6.31
CA PRO A 112 -9.21 -15.46 -6.40
C PRO A 112 -9.55 -16.61 -7.34
N ALA A 113 -8.67 -16.89 -8.32
CA ALA A 113 -8.71 -18.18 -8.97
C ALA A 113 -8.74 -19.22 -7.84
N PRO A 114 -9.72 -20.14 -7.81
CA PRO A 114 -9.75 -21.14 -6.76
C PRO A 114 -8.38 -21.80 -6.72
N ALA A 115 -7.78 -21.90 -5.54
CA ALA A 115 -6.60 -22.73 -5.34
C ALA A 115 -6.90 -24.06 -6.02
N ALA A 116 -6.06 -24.47 -6.96
CA ALA A 116 -6.22 -25.73 -7.67
C ALA A 116 -6.44 -26.82 -6.61
N ALA A 117 -7.66 -27.36 -6.56
CA ALA A 117 -7.94 -28.52 -5.76
C ALA A 117 -7.01 -29.61 -6.29
N THR A 118 -6.03 -30.00 -5.47
CA THR A 118 -5.29 -31.25 -5.68
C THR A 118 -6.34 -32.36 -5.85
N PRO A 119 -6.37 -33.11 -6.95
CA PRO A 119 -7.25 -34.27 -7.02
C PRO A 119 -6.68 -35.31 -6.05
N ALA A 120 -7.28 -35.42 -4.86
CA ALA A 120 -7.07 -36.58 -4.01
C ALA A 120 -7.72 -37.77 -4.71
N ALA A 121 -6.89 -38.75 -5.04
CA ALA A 121 -7.19 -39.92 -5.83
C ALA A 121 -8.43 -40.70 -5.35
N ALA A 122 -9.25 -41.14 -6.30
CA ALA A 122 -10.30 -42.11 -6.07
C ALA A 122 -9.69 -43.46 -5.68
N THR A 123 -9.90 -43.89 -4.45
CA THR A 123 -9.66 -45.28 -4.03
C THR A 123 -10.82 -46.15 -4.53
N PRO A 124 -10.60 -47.20 -5.34
CA PRO A 124 -11.67 -48.10 -5.73
C PRO A 124 -12.11 -48.96 -4.55
N ALA A 125 -13.42 -49.06 -4.37
CA ALA A 125 -14.08 -49.89 -3.38
C ALA A 125 -13.79 -51.38 -3.60
N ALA A 126 -13.11 -52.02 -2.65
CA ALA A 126 -13.03 -53.47 -2.57
C ALA A 126 -14.32 -54.02 -1.94
N LYS A 127 -14.99 -54.86 -2.72
CA LYS A 127 -16.28 -55.50 -2.43
C LYS A 127 -16.11 -56.59 -1.36
N ARG A 128 -16.99 -56.57 -0.35
CA ARG A 128 -17.19 -57.67 0.61
C ARG A 128 -17.59 -58.96 -0.11
N ARG A 129 -16.92 -60.06 0.21
CA ARG A 129 -17.46 -61.43 0.25
C ARG A 129 -16.73 -62.19 1.34
#